data_AF-A0A6P1KE16-F1
#
_entry.id   AF-A0A6P1KE16-F1
#
_cell.length_a   1.000
_cell.length_b   1.000
_cell.length_c   1.000
_cell.angle_alpha   90.00
_cell.angle_beta   90.00
_cell.angle_gamma   90.00
#
_symmetry.space_group_name_H-M   'P 1'
#
loop_
_entity.id
_entity.type
_entity.pdbx_description
1 polymer ?
#
loop_
_entity_poly.entity_id
_entity_poly.type
_entity_poly.pdbx_seq_one_letter_code
_entity_poly.pdbx_strand_id
1 'polypeptide(L)' 'MTDKSPSTEKRLEPPIYPEDWECCDNGCEELCVYEIYRVQKQAYDEQQQRLKNIPKTT' A
#
# COMPACT_ATOMS: atom_id res chain seq x y z
N MET A 1 -1.38 18.37 -15.54
CA MET A 1 -2.73 18.07 -15.02
C MET A 1 -3.02 16.66 -15.46
N THR A 2 -2.82 15.65 -14.60
CA THR A 2 -3.04 14.26 -14.99
C THR A 2 -4.48 13.88 -14.68
N ASP A 3 -5.24 13.66 -15.74
CA ASP A 3 -6.61 13.16 -15.75
C ASP A 3 -6.78 11.94 -14.86
N LYS A 4 -7.27 12.17 -13.65
CA LYS A 4 -7.66 11.15 -12.70
C LYS A 4 -9.10 10.73 -13.03
N SER A 5 -9.26 9.95 -14.09
CA SER A 5 -10.55 9.32 -14.40
C SER A 5 -10.89 8.31 -13.29
N PRO A 6 -12.01 8.47 -12.56
CA PRO A 6 -12.30 7.71 -11.34
C PRO A 6 -12.72 6.24 -11.58
N SER A 7 -12.76 5.77 -12.82
CA SER A 7 -13.37 4.49 -13.21
C SER A 7 -12.39 3.35 -13.52
N THR A 8 -11.06 3.56 -13.42
CA THR A 8 -10.08 2.48 -13.64
C THR A 8 -8.84 2.66 -12.75
N GLU A 9 -9.03 2.86 -11.45
CA GLU A 9 -7.90 2.81 -10.51
C GLU A 9 -7.33 1.38 -10.48
N LYS A 10 -6.05 1.19 -10.86
CA LYS A 10 -5.38 -0.12 -10.78
C LYS A 10 -5.36 -0.59 -9.33
N ARG A 11 -5.90 -1.78 -9.07
CA ARG A 11 -5.90 -2.37 -7.73
C ARG A 11 -4.46 -2.66 -7.31
N LEU A 12 -4.06 -2.09 -6.18
CA LEU A 12 -2.81 -2.38 -5.49
C LEU A 12 -2.84 -3.82 -5.00
N GLU A 13 -1.69 -4.48 -5.08
CA GLU A 13 -1.48 -5.79 -4.48
C GLU A 13 -1.27 -5.63 -2.97
N PRO A 14 -1.69 -6.62 -2.17
CA PRO A 14 -1.43 -6.59 -0.73
C PRO A 14 0.09 -6.61 -0.48
N PRO A 15 0.62 -5.71 0.35
CA PRO A 15 2.04 -5.74 0.68
C PRO A 15 2.37 -6.97 1.53
N ILE A 16 3.57 -7.50 1.32
CA ILE A 16 4.09 -8.64 2.05
C ILE A 16 4.59 -8.15 3.41
N TYR A 17 4.15 -8.81 4.48
CA TYR A 17 4.67 -8.51 5.82
C TYR A 17 6.14 -8.93 5.89
N PRO A 18 7.06 -8.04 6.30
CA PRO A 18 8.46 -8.39 6.39
C PRO A 18 8.69 -9.39 7.50
N GLU A 19 9.58 -10.34 7.26
CA GLU A 19 9.98 -11.32 8.28
C GLU A 19 10.83 -10.67 9.36
N ASP A 20 10.89 -11.28 10.55
CA ASP A 20 11.59 -10.69 11.71
C ASP A 20 13.12 -10.61 11.51
N TRP A 21 13.67 -11.38 10.56
CA TRP A 21 15.08 -11.31 10.15
C TRP A 21 15.33 -10.29 9.03
N GLU A 22 14.28 -9.72 8.44
CA GLU A 22 14.37 -8.73 7.37
C GLU A 22 14.59 -7.31 7.91
N CYS A 23 14.63 -7.09 9.23
CA CYS A 23 15.15 -5.84 9.80
C CYS A 23 15.67 -5.82 11.24
N CYS A 24 16.61 -4.88 11.43
CA CYS A 24 17.14 -4.33 12.68
C CYS A 24 18.14 -5.17 13.48
N ASP A 25 19.17 -5.72 12.83
CA ASP A 25 20.39 -6.13 13.54
C ASP A 25 21.61 -5.21 13.31
N ASN A 26 21.92 -4.71 12.10
CA ASN A 26 23.06 -3.79 11.88
C ASN A 26 22.99 -2.96 10.57
N GLY A 27 22.25 -1.85 10.55
CA GLY A 27 22.38 -0.81 9.50
C GLY A 27 21.23 -0.76 8.49
N CYS A 28 20.23 0.08 8.79
CA CYS A 28 19.33 0.64 7.81
C CYS A 28 19.60 2.14 7.77
N GLU A 29 20.48 2.58 6.87
CA GLU A 29 20.91 3.99 6.85
C GLU A 29 19.85 4.92 6.24
N GLU A 30 18.74 4.40 5.69
CA GLU A 30 17.69 5.28 5.14
C GLU A 30 16.23 4.98 5.57
N LEU A 31 15.73 3.74 5.70
CA LEU A 31 14.43 3.42 6.35
C LEU A 31 14.37 1.95 6.82
N CYS A 32 13.71 1.68 7.95
CA CYS A 32 13.45 0.31 8.40
C CYS A 32 12.45 -0.38 7.45
N VAL A 33 12.63 -1.66 7.10
CA VAL A 33 11.72 -2.41 6.21
C VAL A 33 10.27 -2.38 6.71
N TYR A 34 10.09 -2.31 8.04
CA TYR A 34 8.77 -2.17 8.67
C TYR A 34 8.13 -0.81 8.35
N GLU A 35 8.91 0.26 8.22
CA GLU A 35 8.39 1.58 7.84
C GLU A 35 7.94 1.59 6.37
N ILE A 36 8.71 0.95 5.49
CA ILE A 36 8.33 0.76 4.09
C ILE A 36 7.03 -0.06 4.01
N TYR A 37 6.95 -1.18 4.73
CA TYR A 37 5.74 -1.98 4.84
C TYR A 37 4.55 -1.15 5.32
N ARG A 38 4.72 -0.33 6.36
CA ARG A 38 3.65 0.51 6.91
C ARG A 38 3.11 1.50 5.88
N VAL A 39 3.98 2.17 5.13
CA VAL A 39 3.57 3.11 4.08
C VAL A 39 2.83 2.39 2.96
N GLN A 40 3.34 1.24 2.49
CA GLN A 40 2.68 0.44 1.46
C GLN A 40 1.31 -0.07 1.94
N LYS A 41 1.22 -0.54 3.18
CA LYS A 41 -0.01 -1.03 3.80
C LYS A 41 -1.06 0.07 3.92
N GLN A 42 -0.66 1.27 4.33
CA GLN A 42 -1.58 2.40 4.42
C GLN A 42 -2.20 2.73 3.06
N ALA A 43 -1.38 2.84 2.00
CA ALA A 43 -1.87 3.12 0.65
C ALA A 43 -2.81 2.02 0.14
N TYR A 44 -2.47 0.75 0.40
CA TYR A 44 -3.32 -0.39 0.08
C TYR A 44 -4.67 -0.31 0.79
N ASP A 45 -4.67 -0.10 2.10
CA ASP A 45 -5.88 -0.06 2.94
C ASP A 45 -6.81 1.08 2.52
N GLU A 46 -6.28 2.27 2.28
CA GLU A 46 -7.04 3.43 1.78
C GLU A 46 -7.69 3.13 0.43
N GLN A 47 -6.98 2.48 -0.49
CA GLN A 47 -7.56 2.07 -1.76
C GLN A 47 -8.67 1.04 -1.55
N GLN A 48 -8.46 0.01 -0.74
CA GLN A 48 -9.49 -1.00 -0.51
C GLN A 48 -10.74 -0.38 0.13
N GLN A 49 -10.59 0.62 1.01
CA GLN A 49 -11.72 1.37 1.56
C GLN A 49 -12.48 2.16 0.49
N ARG A 50 -11.77 2.85 -0.42
CA ARG A 50 -12.41 3.53 -1.56
C ARG A 50 -13.19 2.55 -2.43
N LEU A 51 -12.56 1.43 -2.82
CA LEU A 51 -13.18 0.41 -3.68
C LEU A 51 -14.41 -0.25 -3.06
N LYS A 52 -14.43 -0.47 -1.73
CA LYS A 52 -15.63 -0.97 -1.01
C LYS A 52 -16.82 -0.03 -1.12
N ASN A 53 -16.55 1.27 -1.22
CA ASN A 53 -17.57 2.31 -1.26
C ASN A 53 -17.97 2.71 -2.69
N ILE A 54 -17.35 2.12 -3.73
CA ILE A 54 -17.80 2.32 -5.12
C ILE A 54 -19.06 1.46 -5.32
N PRO A 55 -20.24 2.07 -5.53
CA PRO A 55 -21.43 1.31 -5.86
C PRO A 55 -21.18 0.56 -7.16
N LYS A 56 -21.33 -0.78 -7.13
CA LYS A 56 -21.30 -1.60 -8.34
C LYS A 56 -22.41 -1.10 -9.26
N THR A 57 -22.05 -0.27 -10.23
CA THR A 57 -22.98 0.14 -11.27
C THR A 57 -23.27 -1.12 -12.09
N THR A 58 -24.48 -1.64 -11.91
CA THR A 58 -25.03 -2.82 -12.58
C THR A 58 -25.23 -2.53 -14.06
#